data_AF-K7KRU3-F1
#
_entry.id   AF-K7KRU3-F1
#
_cell.length_a   1.000
_cell.length_b   1.000
_cell.length_c   1.000
_cell.angle_alpha   90.00
_cell.angle_beta   90.00
_cell.angle_gamma   90.00
#
_symmetry.space_group_name_H-M   'P 1'
#
loop_
_entity.id
_entity.type
_entity.pdbx_description
1 polymer ?
#
loop_
_entity_poly.entity_id
_entity_poly.type
_entity_poly.pdbx_seq_one_letter_code
_entity_poly.pdbx_strand_id
1 'polypeptide(L)'
;MQGEMIQHRPYTQKVDVYSFGIVLWELITGMLPFQNMTAVQAAFAVVNRNVRPIIPNDCLAVLRDIMTRCWDPNPDVRPPFAEIVGMLENAENEIMTTVRKARFRCCMTHPMTAD
;
A
#
# COMPACT_ATOMS: atom_id res chain seq x y z
N MET A 1 8.67 15.50 38.03
CA MET A 1 8.86 16.91 37.68
C MET A 1 8.93 17.00 36.17
N GLN A 2 8.08 17.85 35.59
CA GLN A 2 8.17 18.20 34.18
C GLN A 2 9.55 18.80 33.88
N GLY A 3 10.09 18.43 32.73
CA GLY A 3 11.35 18.93 32.18
C GLY A 3 11.18 19.20 30.69
N GLU A 4 10.23 20.08 30.40
CA GLU A 4 10.31 21.12 29.37
C GLU A 4 10.54 20.67 27.91
N MET A 5 9.44 20.62 27.18
CA MET A 5 9.26 21.33 25.91
C MET A 5 10.53 21.64 25.10
N ILE A 6 11.06 20.64 24.40
CA ILE A 6 11.81 20.91 23.17
C ILE A 6 10.79 20.88 22.05
N GLN A 7 10.64 22.00 21.34
CA GLN A 7 9.73 22.26 20.23
C GLN A 7 9.83 21.21 19.11
N HIS A 8 9.26 20.02 19.33
CA HIS A 8 9.01 19.07 18.27
C HIS A 8 7.85 19.67 17.48
N ARG A 9 8.14 20.38 16.38
CA ARG A 9 7.20 20.30 15.24
C ARG A 9 6.87 18.82 15.11
N PRO A 10 5.61 18.40 15.14
CA PRO A 10 5.31 16.99 15.16
C PRO A 10 5.87 16.43 13.85
N TYR A 11 7.02 15.74 13.94
CA TYR A 11 7.40 14.76 12.95
C TYR A 11 6.32 13.69 13.09
N THR A 12 5.23 13.88 12.34
CA THR A 12 4.05 13.06 12.49
C THR A 12 4.40 11.71 11.89
N GLN A 13 4.15 10.64 12.64
CA GLN A 13 4.19 9.25 12.15
C GLN A 13 3.49 9.08 10.78
N LYS A 14 2.58 10.02 10.43
CA LYS A 14 1.90 10.15 9.14
C LYS A 14 2.82 10.33 7.93
N VAL A 15 4.02 10.91 8.09
CA VAL A 15 5.01 11.00 7.00
C VAL A 15 5.61 9.61 6.72
N ASP A 16 5.92 8.86 7.77
CA ASP A 16 6.42 7.49 7.62
C ASP A 16 5.33 6.58 7.02
N VAL A 17 4.06 6.76 7.41
CA VAL A 17 2.92 6.06 6.80
C VAL A 17 2.79 6.37 5.31
N TYR A 18 2.98 7.63 4.89
CA TYR A 18 3.01 7.98 3.47
C TYR A 18 4.10 7.21 2.72
N SER A 19 5.33 7.25 3.25
CA SER A 19 6.47 6.54 2.66
C SER A 19 6.24 5.03 2.61
N PHE A 20 5.61 4.45 3.64
CA PHE A 20 5.21 3.05 3.65
C PHE A 20 4.24 2.72 2.51
N GLY A 21 3.23 3.56 2.25
CA GLY A 21 2.31 3.36 1.12
C GLY A 21 3.04 3.32 -0.24
N ILE A 22 4.05 4.17 -0.42
CA ILE A 22 4.88 4.19 -1.64
C ILE A 22 5.75 2.93 -1.73
N VAL A 23 6.37 2.50 -0.63
CA VAL A 23 7.16 1.25 -0.58
C VAL A 23 6.28 0.04 -0.87
N LEU A 24 5.06 -0.02 -0.31
CA LEU A 24 4.12 -1.11 -0.59
C LEU A 24 3.77 -1.16 -2.08
N TRP A 25 3.58 -0.01 -2.73
CA TRP A 25 3.37 0.06 -4.17
C TRP A 25 4.58 -0.42 -4.97
N GLU A 26 5.79 -0.03 -4.57
CA GLU A 26 7.04 -0.50 -5.20
C GLU A 26 7.17 -2.03 -5.07
N LEU A 27 6.85 -2.60 -3.91
CA LEU A 27 6.87 -4.06 -3.69
C LEU A 27 5.85 -4.81 -4.55
N ILE A 28 4.64 -4.26 -4.70
CA ILE A 28 3.58 -4.88 -5.49
C ILE A 28 3.89 -4.83 -6.99
N THR A 29 4.45 -3.71 -7.46
CA THR A 29 4.65 -3.46 -8.89
C THR A 29 6.06 -3.86 -9.38
N GLY A 30 7.04 -3.93 -8.49
CA GLY A 30 8.46 -4.06 -8.84
C GLY A 30 9.01 -2.83 -9.56
N MET A 31 8.31 -1.69 -9.50
CA MET A 31 8.66 -0.47 -10.24
C MET A 31 9.12 0.63 -9.30
N LEU A 32 10.06 1.45 -9.78
CA LEU A 32 10.41 2.70 -9.10
C LEU A 32 9.25 3.72 -9.21
N PRO A 33 8.89 4.43 -8.14
CA PRO A 33 7.88 5.48 -8.19
C PRO A 33 8.43 6.73 -8.89
N PHE A 34 7.56 7.48 -9.58
CA PHE A 34 7.88 8.76 -10.22
C PHE A 34 9.11 8.71 -11.14
N GLN A 35 9.23 7.64 -11.94
CA GLN A 35 10.29 7.50 -12.94
C GLN A 35 10.35 8.76 -13.82
N ASN A 36 11.56 9.22 -14.10
CA ASN A 36 11.86 10.45 -14.86
C ASN A 36 11.66 11.77 -14.10
N MET A 37 11.48 11.73 -12.77
CA MET A 37 11.51 12.93 -11.92
C MET A 37 12.72 12.91 -10.99
N THR A 38 13.31 14.08 -10.75
CA THR A 38 14.19 14.26 -9.60
C THR A 38 13.39 14.23 -8.30
N ALA A 39 14.03 14.01 -7.16
CA ALA A 39 13.36 14.02 -5.86
C ALA A 39 12.59 15.33 -5.60
N VAL A 40 13.15 16.47 -6.02
CA VAL A 40 12.50 17.79 -5.89
C VAL A 40 11.28 17.90 -6.80
N GLN A 41 11.37 17.42 -8.05
CA GLN A 41 10.23 17.40 -8.98
C GLN A 41 9.11 16.48 -8.49
N ALA A 42 9.44 15.30 -7.98
CA ALA A 42 8.48 14.36 -7.41
C ALA A 42 7.77 14.95 -6.19
N ALA A 43 8.53 15.54 -5.25
CA ALA A 43 7.96 16.21 -4.08
C ALA A 43 7.02 17.36 -4.49
N PHE A 44 7.44 18.18 -5.47
CA PHE A 44 6.60 19.25 -6.00
C PHE A 44 5.31 18.71 -6.63
N ALA A 45 5.39 17.65 -7.46
CA ALA A 45 4.24 17.05 -8.13
C ALA A 45 3.26 16.40 -7.14
N VAL A 46 3.77 15.71 -6.12
CA VAL A 46 2.98 15.09 -5.05
C VAL A 46 2.19 16.15 -4.27
N VAL A 47 2.85 17.24 -3.86
CA VAL A 47 2.26 18.27 -3.00
C VAL A 47 1.33 19.20 -3.78
N ASN A 48 1.74 19.66 -4.96
CA ASN A 48 1.03 20.73 -5.68
C ASN A 48 0.04 20.22 -6.74
N ARG A 49 0.21 18.98 -7.21
CA ARG A 49 -0.62 18.39 -8.26
C ARG A 49 -1.29 17.09 -7.85
N ASN A 50 -1.12 16.70 -6.58
CA ASN A 50 -1.61 15.45 -6.03
C ASN A 50 -1.24 14.21 -6.85
N VAL A 51 -0.07 14.23 -7.52
CA VAL A 51 0.40 13.09 -8.32
C VAL A 51 0.68 11.91 -7.39
N ARG A 52 0.28 10.70 -7.82
CA ARG A 52 0.53 9.43 -7.13
C ARG A 52 0.97 8.36 -8.13
N PRO A 53 1.68 7.31 -7.70
CA PRO A 53 1.99 6.19 -8.58
C PRO A 53 0.72 5.52 -9.12
N ILE A 54 0.77 5.03 -10.36
CA ILE A 54 -0.36 4.36 -11.00
C ILE A 54 -0.51 2.98 -10.38
N ILE A 55 -1.69 2.67 -9.83
CA ILE A 55 -1.99 1.33 -9.31
C ILE A 55 -2.56 0.49 -10.46
N PRO A 56 -1.94 -0.65 -10.83
CA PRO A 56 -2.43 -1.55 -11.86
C PRO A 56 -3.90 -1.97 -11.62
N ASN A 57 -4.68 -2.18 -12.68
CA ASN A 57 -6.10 -2.51 -12.55
C ASN A 57 -6.34 -3.89 -11.93
N ASP A 58 -5.40 -4.81 -12.09
CA ASP A 58 -5.39 -6.16 -11.52
C ASP A 58 -4.86 -6.22 -10.08
N CYS A 59 -4.44 -5.08 -9.50
CA CYS A 59 -4.07 -5.01 -8.09
C CYS A 59 -5.29 -5.32 -7.19
N LEU A 60 -5.10 -6.25 -6.25
CA LEU A 60 -6.10 -6.66 -5.28
C LEU A 60 -6.67 -5.45 -4.54
N ALA A 61 -8.00 -5.42 -4.40
CA ALA A 61 -8.72 -4.30 -3.80
C ALA A 61 -8.22 -3.98 -2.37
N VAL A 62 -7.93 -5.00 -1.57
CA VAL A 62 -7.40 -4.82 -0.21
C VAL A 62 -6.03 -4.13 -0.20
N LEU A 63 -5.13 -4.47 -1.12
CA LEU A 63 -3.81 -3.83 -1.22
C LEU A 63 -3.92 -2.40 -1.78
N ARG A 64 -4.82 -2.19 -2.74
CA ARG A 64 -5.17 -0.85 -3.25
C ARG A 64 -5.64 0.06 -2.12
N ASP A 65 -6.52 -0.42 -1.26
CA ASP A 65 -7.04 0.35 -0.13
C ASP A 65 -5.92 0.75 0.84
N ILE A 66 -5.05 -0.20 1.24
CA ILE A 66 -3.91 0.07 2.13
C ILE A 66 -3.02 1.16 1.54
N MET A 67 -2.57 0.99 0.29
CA MET A 67 -1.71 1.99 -0.38
C MET A 67 -2.37 3.37 -0.42
N THR A 68 -3.64 3.42 -0.85
CA THR A 68 -4.35 4.70 -1.04
C THR A 68 -4.63 5.44 0.25
N ARG A 69 -4.97 4.74 1.33
CA ARG A 69 -5.10 5.33 2.66
C ARG A 69 -3.76 5.78 3.23
N CYS A 70 -2.68 5.04 2.99
CA CYS A 70 -1.35 5.40 3.49
C CYS A 70 -0.82 6.69 2.86
N TRP A 71 -1.05 6.94 1.57
CA TRP A 71 -0.57 8.13 0.87
C TRP A 71 -1.63 9.22 0.64
N ASP A 72 -2.69 9.22 1.45
CA ASP A 72 -3.76 10.21 1.37
C ASP A 72 -3.17 11.64 1.46
N PRO A 73 -3.63 12.60 0.62
CA PRO A 73 -3.18 13.99 0.71
C PRO A 73 -3.40 14.59 2.10
N ASN A 74 -4.46 14.20 2.81
CA ASN A 74 -4.72 14.60 4.19
C ASN A 74 -3.99 13.67 5.17
N PRO A 75 -2.96 14.14 5.91
CA PRO A 75 -2.25 13.34 6.90
C PRO A 75 -3.15 12.75 7.99
N ASP A 76 -4.26 13.40 8.31
CA ASP A 76 -5.17 12.95 9.37
C ASP A 76 -5.95 11.69 8.97
N VAL A 77 -6.19 11.48 7.66
CA VAL A 77 -6.86 10.29 7.11
C VAL A 77 -5.95 9.06 7.14
N ARG A 78 -4.63 9.26 7.11
CA ARG A 78 -3.67 8.16 7.05
C ARG A 78 -3.75 7.29 8.32
N PRO A 79 -3.91 5.96 8.21
CA PRO A 79 -4.04 5.09 9.38
C PRO A 79 -2.74 5.06 10.21
N PRO A 80 -2.81 4.86 11.54
CA PRO A 80 -1.63 4.51 12.32
C PRO A 80 -1.13 3.11 11.94
N PHE A 81 0.16 2.82 12.14
CA PHE A 81 0.74 1.53 11.78
C PHE A 81 0.03 0.32 12.42
N ALA A 82 -0.53 0.47 13.63
CA ALA A 82 -1.31 -0.60 14.26
C ALA A 82 -2.54 -1.01 13.42
N GLU A 83 -3.20 -0.04 12.79
CA GLU A 83 -4.32 -0.32 11.88
C GLU A 83 -3.82 -0.92 10.57
N ILE A 84 -2.70 -0.40 10.03
CA ILE A 84 -2.08 -0.94 8.80
C ILE A 84 -1.72 -2.42 8.96
N VAL A 85 -1.18 -2.83 10.12
CA VAL A 85 -0.88 -4.24 10.40
C VAL A 85 -2.16 -5.09 10.33
N GLY A 86 -3.25 -4.65 10.97
CA GLY A 86 -4.53 -5.37 10.89
C GLY A 86 -5.09 -5.45 9.46
N MET A 87 -4.92 -4.39 8.65
CA MET A 87 -5.29 -4.41 7.24
C MET A 87 -4.44 -5.42 6.44
N LEU A 88 -3.14 -5.51 6.72
CA LEU A 88 -2.23 -6.47 6.07
C LEU A 88 -2.54 -7.92 6.46
N GLU A 89 -2.86 -8.19 7.73
CA GLU A 89 -3.30 -9.51 8.19
C GLU A 89 -4.61 -9.93 7.48
N ASN A 90 -5.55 -9.01 7.29
CA ASN A 90 -6.76 -9.27 6.50
C ASN A 90 -6.42 -9.55 5.03
N ALA A 91 -5.51 -8.77 4.44
CA ALA A 91 -5.05 -9.00 3.07
C ALA A 91 -4.39 -10.37 2.90
N GLU A 92 -3.53 -10.79 3.84
CA GLU A 92 -2.92 -12.11 3.86
C GLU A 92 -3.97 -13.22 3.86
N ASN A 93 -5.00 -13.10 4.70
CA ASN A 93 -6.09 -14.07 4.77
C ASN A 93 -6.88 -14.18 3.45
N GLU A 94 -7.17 -13.05 2.81
CA GLU A 94 -7.85 -13.01 1.50
C GLU A 94 -7.01 -13.63 0.38
N ILE A 95 -5.73 -13.29 0.33
CA ILE A 95 -4.77 -13.81 -0.65
C ILE A 95 -4.63 -15.32 -0.47
N MET A 96 -4.39 -15.79 0.75
CA MET A 96 -4.20 -17.21 1.05
C MET A 96 -5.46 -18.02 0.74
N THR A 97 -6.64 -17.48 1.01
CA THR A 97 -7.92 -18.12 0.64
C THR A 97 -8.10 -18.22 -0.86
N THR A 98 -7.73 -17.16 -1.60
CA THR A 98 -7.83 -17.12 -3.06
C THR A 98 -6.85 -18.09 -3.72
N VAL A 99 -5.60 -18.13 -3.26
CA VAL A 99 -4.57 -19.06 -3.74
C VAL A 99 -4.97 -20.51 -3.47
N ARG A 100 -5.46 -20.82 -2.25
CA ARG A 100 -5.99 -22.15 -1.93
C ARG A 100 -7.14 -22.52 -2.86
N LYS A 101 -8.15 -21.65 -3.03
CA LYS A 101 -9.28 -21.87 -3.95
C LYS A 101 -8.83 -22.08 -5.41
N ALA A 102 -7.86 -21.30 -5.89
CA ALA A 102 -7.31 -21.45 -7.24
C ALA A 102 -6.60 -22.81 -7.41
N ARG A 103 -5.85 -23.25 -6.40
CA ARG A 103 -5.20 -24.57 -6.37
C ARG A 103 -6.22 -25.71 -6.37
N PHE A 104 -7.32 -25.60 -5.62
CA PHE A 104 -8.41 -26.57 -5.66
C PHE A 104 -9.15 -26.61 -7.01
N ARG A 105 -9.37 -25.46 -7.67
CA ARG A 105 -10.00 -25.42 -9.00
C ARG A 105 -9.16 -26.09 -10.08
N CYS A 106 -7.83 -25.91 -10.08
CA CYS A 106 -6.94 -26.55 -11.06
C CYS A 106 -7.01 -28.09 -10.99
N CYS A 107 -7.23 -28.67 -9.79
CA CYS A 107 -7.39 -30.12 -9.63
C CYS A 107 -8.72 -30.68 -10.17
N MET A 108 -9.74 -29.84 -10.40
CA MET A 108 -11.07 -30.28 -10.85
C MET A 108 -11.32 -30.06 -12.36
N THR A 109 -10.38 -29.45 -13.09
CA THR A 109 -10.53 -29.14 -14.52
C THR A 109 -9.86 -30.13 -15.47
N HIS A 110 -9.46 -31.32 -15.02
CA HIS A 110 -9.28 -32.46 -15.93
C HIS A 110 -10.56 -33.29 -15.92
N PRO A 111 -11.46 -33.15 -16.92
CA PRO A 111 -12.37 -34.25 -17.21
C PRO A 111 -11.48 -35.44 -17.59
N MET A 112 -11.66 -36.57 -16.92
CA MET A 112 -11.20 -37.84 -17.47
C MET A 112 -11.85 -37.96 -18.86
N THR A 113 -11.06 -37.80 -19.91
CA THR A 113 -11.42 -38.32 -21.23
C THR A 113 -11.41 -39.84 -21.05
N ALA A 114 -12.60 -40.40 -20.85
CA ALA A 114 -12.83 -41.81 -21.06
C ALA A 114 -12.80 -42.04 -22.57
N ASP A 115 -11.77 -42.74 -23.02
CA ASP A 115 -11.77 -43.68 -24.14
C ASP A 115 -10.52 -44.58 -24.04
#